data_AF-A0ABD6C7U6-F1
#
_entry.id   AF-A0ABD6C7U6-F1
#
_cell.length_a   1.000
_cell.length_b   1.000
_cell.length_c   1.000
_cell.angle_alpha   90.00
_cell.angle_beta   90.00
_cell.angle_gamma   90.00
#
_symmetry.space_group_name_H-M   'P 1'
#
loop_
_entity.id
_entity.type
_entity.pdbx_description
1 polymer ?
#
loop_
_entity_poly.entity_id
_entity_poly.type
_entity_poly.pdbx_seq_one_letter_code
_entity_poly.pdbx_strand_id
1 'polypeptide(L)'
;MIQHISVSRVLVAIGIVLLIAPALAPVQAMHFHNTGAGTTANGTELEEHGVRVVAYENLSERGQELYVRALRNHGQYAVPLGQGAPDDFHYVTNQDSDDDAGPSERRPGTIAIERPPDADLPPADEPSYHAEEARERAERAQERAERKQAEATPADGTATAGNETATPATEPTPSSEERQEQLAEQRREIERYDLMETRTGPPPLTASSNLVRLLSVVVGVLAIGVGGYLTSRP
;
A
#
# COMPACT_ATOMS: atom_id res chain seq x y z
N MET A 1 -9.98 -51.15 -39.08
CA MET A 1 -8.60 -51.39 -38.63
C MET A 1 -8.28 -50.32 -37.59
N ILE A 2 -8.47 -50.62 -36.30
CA ILE A 2 -8.24 -49.65 -35.22
C ILE A 2 -6.75 -49.75 -34.87
N GLN A 3 -5.96 -48.75 -35.26
CA GLN A 3 -4.55 -48.69 -34.87
C GLN A 3 -4.46 -48.62 -33.35
N HIS A 4 -3.83 -49.60 -32.72
CA HIS A 4 -3.48 -49.54 -31.31
C HIS A 4 -2.49 -48.40 -31.10
N ILE A 5 -2.96 -47.28 -30.57
CA ILE A 5 -2.10 -46.18 -30.15
C ILE A 5 -1.28 -46.68 -28.96
N SER A 6 0.05 -46.66 -29.07
CA SER A 6 0.92 -47.07 -27.96
C SER A 6 0.78 -46.07 -26.82
N VAL A 7 0.75 -46.59 -25.58
CA VAL A 7 0.65 -45.78 -24.34
C VAL A 7 1.70 -44.67 -24.31
N SER A 8 2.88 -44.92 -24.88
CA SER A 8 3.96 -43.93 -25.00
C SER A 8 3.58 -42.70 -25.84
N ARG A 9 2.89 -42.89 -26.98
CA ARG A 9 2.42 -41.79 -27.84
C ARG A 9 1.31 -40.99 -27.17
N VAL A 10 0.44 -41.67 -26.42
CA VAL A 10 -0.60 -41.01 -25.61
C VAL A 10 0.04 -40.12 -24.55
N LEU A 11 1.06 -40.62 -23.82
CA LEU A 11 1.75 -39.84 -22.79
C LEU A 11 2.46 -38.60 -23.35
N VAL A 12 3.13 -38.72 -24.49
CA VAL A 12 3.77 -37.57 -25.16
C VAL A 12 2.73 -36.55 -25.59
N ALA A 13 1.62 -36.99 -26.21
CA ALA A 13 0.54 -36.10 -26.63
C ALA A 13 -0.10 -35.38 -25.44
N ILE A 14 -0.39 -36.09 -24.34
CA ILE A 14 -0.89 -35.51 -23.09
C ILE A 14 0.11 -34.49 -22.55
N GLY A 15 1.39 -34.83 -22.52
CA GLY A 15 2.43 -33.92 -22.03
C GLY A 15 2.52 -32.63 -22.83
N ILE A 16 2.42 -32.70 -24.16
CA ILE A 16 2.36 -31.51 -25.03
C ILE A 16 1.11 -30.67 -24.72
N VAL A 17 -0.05 -31.32 -24.62
CA VAL A 17 -1.32 -30.62 -24.31
C VAL A 17 -1.24 -29.92 -22.94
N LEU A 18 -0.68 -30.57 -21.92
CA LEU A 18 -0.51 -30.00 -20.58
C LEU A 18 0.49 -28.84 -20.53
N LEU A 19 1.41 -28.73 -21.50
CA LEU A 19 2.29 -27.56 -21.62
C LEU A 19 1.63 -26.40 -22.37
N ILE A 20 0.88 -26.68 -23.44
CA ILE A 20 0.31 -25.63 -24.29
C ILE A 20 -0.99 -25.07 -23.70
N ALA A 21 -1.90 -25.92 -23.23
CA ALA A 21 -3.24 -25.49 -22.81
C ALA A 21 -3.23 -24.43 -21.69
N PRO A 22 -2.39 -24.51 -20.64
CA PRO A 22 -2.35 -23.50 -19.60
C PRO A 22 -1.77 -22.16 -20.06
N ALA A 23 -0.91 -22.16 -21.09
CA ALA A 23 -0.34 -20.94 -21.67
C ALA A 23 -1.37 -20.15 -22.51
N LEU A 24 -2.37 -20.85 -23.07
CA LEU A 24 -3.45 -20.24 -23.83
C LEU A 24 -4.60 -19.72 -22.95
N ALA A 25 -4.67 -20.14 -21.69
CA ALA A 25 -5.66 -19.63 -20.75
C ALA A 25 -5.29 -18.20 -20.32
N PRO A 26 -6.17 -17.20 -20.46
CA PRO A 26 -5.89 -15.84 -19.99
C PRO A 26 -5.71 -15.83 -18.47
N VAL A 27 -4.66 -15.15 -17.98
CA VAL A 27 -4.51 -14.89 -16.54
C VAL A 27 -5.50 -13.79 -16.21
N GLN A 28 -6.53 -14.12 -15.42
CA GLN A 28 -7.52 -13.12 -15.02
C GLN A 28 -6.83 -12.08 -14.14
N ALA A 29 -6.91 -10.81 -14.54
CA ALA A 29 -6.43 -9.71 -13.71
C ALA A 29 -7.23 -9.64 -12.41
N MET A 30 -6.64 -9.02 -11.40
CA MET A 30 -7.24 -8.84 -10.08
C MET A 30 -7.14 -7.37 -9.66
N HIS A 31 -8.12 -6.95 -8.88
CA HIS A 31 -8.08 -5.72 -8.12
C HIS A 31 -7.35 -5.96 -6.81
N PHE A 32 -6.39 -5.11 -6.51
CA PHE A 32 -5.60 -5.15 -5.29
C PHE A 32 -5.95 -3.95 -4.41
N HIS A 33 -5.85 -4.20 -3.12
CA HIS A 33 -6.17 -3.29 -2.03
C HIS A 33 -5.02 -3.36 -1.04
N ASN A 34 -4.30 -2.25 -0.86
CA ASN A 34 -3.14 -2.18 0.01
C ASN A 34 -3.28 -1.04 1.02
N THR A 35 -3.35 -1.35 2.31
CA THR A 35 -3.42 -0.37 3.40
C THR A 35 -2.08 -0.21 4.13
N GLY A 36 -0.99 -0.73 3.56
CA GLY A 36 0.35 -0.57 4.10
C GLY A 36 1.01 0.78 3.76
N ALA A 37 0.34 1.65 3.02
CA ALA A 37 0.79 3.02 2.86
C ALA A 37 0.39 3.81 4.11
N GLY A 38 1.36 4.16 4.96
CA GLY A 38 1.09 5.03 6.10
C GLY A 38 1.07 6.50 5.71
N THR A 39 0.42 7.35 6.51
CA THR A 39 0.51 8.80 6.32
C THR A 39 0.63 9.54 7.64
N THR A 40 1.33 10.67 7.59
CA THR A 40 1.39 11.64 8.70
C THR A 40 0.71 12.96 8.36
N ALA A 41 -0.03 12.98 7.25
CA ALA A 41 -0.74 14.16 6.81
C ALA A 41 -2.17 14.16 7.35
N ASN A 42 -2.69 15.35 7.64
CA ASN A 42 -4.12 15.51 7.98
C ASN A 42 -5.00 15.49 6.71
N GLY A 43 -6.32 15.48 6.90
CA GLY A 43 -7.30 15.43 5.80
C GLY A 43 -7.12 16.57 4.78
N THR A 44 -6.90 17.81 5.24
CA THR A 44 -6.72 18.96 4.36
C THR A 44 -5.46 18.83 3.50
N GLU A 45 -4.33 18.44 4.12
CA GLU A 45 -3.08 18.18 3.41
C GLU A 45 -3.24 17.01 2.41
N LEU A 46 -4.03 16.00 2.76
CA LEU A 46 -4.34 14.89 1.87
C LEU A 46 -5.06 15.37 0.59
N GLU A 47 -6.08 16.20 0.75
CA GLU A 47 -6.84 16.79 -0.36
C GLU A 47 -6.00 17.75 -1.21
N GLU A 48 -5.15 18.59 -0.60
CA GLU A 48 -4.26 19.52 -1.32
C GLU A 48 -3.29 18.79 -2.26
N HIS A 49 -2.87 17.59 -1.85
CA HIS A 49 -2.02 16.69 -2.63
C HIS A 49 -2.82 15.78 -3.57
N GLY A 50 -4.12 16.02 -3.75
CA GLY A 50 -4.97 15.30 -4.70
C GLY A 50 -5.43 13.93 -4.22
N VAL A 51 -5.31 13.61 -2.93
CA VAL A 51 -5.88 12.38 -2.36
C VAL A 51 -7.30 12.64 -1.90
N ARG A 52 -8.23 11.84 -2.42
CA ARG A 52 -9.61 11.85 -1.95
C ARG A 52 -9.66 11.36 -0.51
N VAL A 53 -10.24 12.15 0.38
CA VAL A 53 -10.56 11.75 1.74
C VAL A 53 -12.01 11.29 1.79
N VAL A 54 -12.27 10.13 2.42
CA VAL A 54 -13.62 9.61 2.61
C VAL A 54 -13.74 9.01 4.00
N ALA A 55 -14.84 9.31 4.70
CA ALA A 55 -15.11 8.63 5.97
C ALA A 55 -15.45 7.15 5.72
N TYR A 56 -15.02 6.27 6.63
CA TYR A 56 -15.30 4.84 6.55
C TYR A 56 -16.79 4.55 6.40
N GLU A 57 -17.67 5.25 7.13
CA GLU A 57 -19.12 5.01 7.03
C GLU A 57 -19.71 5.43 5.68
N ASN A 58 -19.02 6.29 4.94
CA ASN A 58 -19.45 6.76 3.62
C ASN A 58 -18.98 5.85 2.47
N LEU A 59 -18.14 4.86 2.74
CA LEU A 59 -17.83 3.81 1.78
C LEU A 59 -19.06 2.92 1.56
N SER A 60 -19.22 2.39 0.34
CA SER A 60 -20.22 1.36 0.11
C SER A 60 -19.98 0.14 1.01
N GLU A 61 -21.01 -0.69 1.23
CA GLU A 61 -20.86 -1.95 1.98
C GLU A 61 -19.71 -2.82 1.43
N ARG A 62 -19.55 -2.81 0.10
CA ARG A 62 -18.47 -3.53 -0.57
C ARG A 62 -17.10 -2.88 -0.32
N GLY A 63 -17.03 -1.55 -0.34
CA GLY A 63 -15.82 -0.79 -0.02
C GLY A 63 -15.34 -1.06 1.39
N GLN A 64 -16.25 -1.01 2.37
CA GLN A 64 -15.97 -1.33 3.77
C GLN A 64 -15.46 -2.77 3.94
N GLU A 65 -16.13 -3.75 3.32
CA GLU A 65 -15.71 -5.15 3.39
C GLU A 65 -14.28 -5.34 2.85
N LEU A 66 -13.97 -4.72 1.71
CA LEU A 66 -12.65 -4.82 1.07
C LEU A 66 -11.56 -4.19 1.93
N TYR A 67 -11.82 -3.02 2.50
CA TYR A 67 -10.89 -2.34 3.42
C TYR A 67 -10.64 -3.18 4.69
N VAL A 68 -11.69 -3.67 5.36
CA VAL A 68 -11.56 -4.53 6.54
C VAL A 68 -10.81 -5.83 6.22
N ARG A 69 -11.06 -6.42 5.04
CA ARG A 69 -10.31 -7.62 4.62
C ARG A 69 -8.85 -7.32 4.34
N ALA A 70 -8.51 -6.15 3.81
CA ALA A 70 -7.12 -5.73 3.65
C ALA A 70 -6.43 -5.64 5.02
N LEU A 71 -7.02 -4.92 5.97
CA LEU A 71 -6.50 -4.80 7.33
C LEU A 71 -6.31 -6.16 8.03
N ARG A 72 -7.24 -7.09 7.87
CA ARG A 72 -7.11 -8.45 8.47
C ARG A 72 -6.05 -9.32 7.81
N ASN A 73 -5.63 -9.00 6.59
CA ASN A 73 -4.66 -9.76 5.79
C ASN A 73 -3.33 -9.01 5.69
N HIS A 74 -2.86 -8.42 6.80
CA HIS A 74 -1.57 -7.72 6.86
C HIS A 74 -1.47 -6.58 5.84
N GLY A 75 -2.55 -5.81 5.77
CA GLY A 75 -2.73 -4.68 4.88
C GLY A 75 -2.87 -5.02 3.39
N GLN A 76 -3.01 -6.29 3.01
CA GLN A 76 -3.06 -6.69 1.59
C GLN A 76 -4.25 -7.59 1.29
N TYR A 77 -5.07 -7.21 0.31
CA TYR A 77 -6.15 -8.05 -0.18
C TYR A 77 -6.32 -7.93 -1.70
N ALA A 78 -6.78 -9.01 -2.33
CA ALA A 78 -6.99 -9.05 -3.77
C ALA A 78 -8.29 -9.78 -4.12
N VAL A 79 -8.99 -9.27 -5.13
CA VAL A 79 -10.26 -9.83 -5.61
C VAL A 79 -10.30 -9.89 -7.14
N PRO A 80 -11.06 -10.83 -7.73
CA PRO A 80 -11.25 -10.88 -9.18
C PRO A 80 -11.88 -9.60 -9.75
N LEU A 81 -11.65 -9.35 -11.05
CA LEU A 81 -12.35 -8.29 -11.79
C LEU A 81 -13.88 -8.42 -11.61
N GLY A 82 -14.54 -7.30 -11.33
CA GLY A 82 -15.99 -7.24 -11.06
C GLY A 82 -16.39 -7.49 -9.60
N GLN A 83 -15.45 -7.87 -8.73
CA GLN A 83 -15.68 -7.96 -7.29
C GLN A 83 -15.04 -6.80 -6.51
N GLY A 84 -14.52 -5.79 -7.20
CA GLY A 84 -14.06 -4.55 -6.58
C GLY A 84 -15.21 -3.69 -6.04
N ALA A 85 -14.89 -2.46 -5.65
CA ALA A 85 -15.86 -1.41 -5.34
C ALA A 85 -15.53 -0.17 -6.19
N PRO A 86 -15.87 -0.17 -7.50
CA PRO A 86 -15.48 0.90 -8.42
C PRO A 86 -16.13 2.25 -8.11
N ASP A 87 -17.23 2.27 -7.36
CA ASP A 87 -17.90 3.50 -6.91
C ASP A 87 -17.07 4.21 -5.81
N ASP A 88 -16.29 3.45 -5.03
CA ASP A 88 -15.45 3.97 -3.96
C ASP A 88 -13.99 4.14 -4.40
N PHE A 89 -13.46 3.18 -5.16
CA PHE A 89 -12.04 3.02 -5.44
C PHE A 89 -11.71 3.18 -6.92
N HIS A 90 -10.68 3.97 -7.20
CA HIS A 90 -10.16 4.16 -8.55
C HIS A 90 -8.99 3.21 -8.83
N TYR A 91 -9.28 2.09 -9.48
CA TYR A 91 -8.28 1.06 -9.78
C TYR A 91 -7.41 1.43 -10.98
N VAL A 92 -6.21 1.94 -10.73
CA VAL A 92 -5.22 2.22 -11.78
C VAL A 92 -4.56 0.93 -12.28
N THR A 93 -4.14 0.89 -13.54
CA THR A 93 -3.35 -0.25 -14.02
C THR A 93 -1.88 -0.06 -13.68
N ASN A 94 -1.13 -1.15 -13.52
CA ASN A 94 0.32 -1.07 -13.26
C ASN A 94 1.11 -0.30 -14.34
N GLN A 95 0.56 -0.14 -15.55
CA GLN A 95 1.17 0.68 -16.62
C GLN A 95 1.02 2.19 -16.38
N ASP A 96 0.02 2.59 -15.58
CA ASP A 96 -0.21 3.98 -15.17
C ASP A 96 0.42 4.28 -13.79
N SER A 97 1.02 3.26 -13.16
CA SER A 97 1.74 3.38 -11.91
C SER A 97 3.18 3.75 -12.25
N ASP A 98 3.48 5.03 -12.39
CA ASP A 98 4.87 5.48 -12.53
C ASP A 98 5.66 5.02 -11.29
N ASP A 99 6.44 3.94 -11.44
CA ASP A 99 7.36 3.43 -10.41
C ASP A 99 8.46 4.47 -10.05
N ASP A 100 8.53 5.58 -10.79
CA ASP A 100 9.41 6.74 -10.58
C ASP A 100 8.79 7.84 -9.68
N ALA A 101 7.54 7.68 -9.22
CA ALA A 101 6.96 8.60 -8.24
C ALA A 101 7.83 8.59 -6.97
N GLY A 102 8.39 9.76 -6.63
CA GLY A 102 9.17 9.91 -5.41
C GLY A 102 8.34 9.54 -4.18
N PRO A 103 8.95 9.22 -3.02
CA PRO A 103 8.21 8.86 -1.80
C PRO A 103 7.21 9.93 -1.32
N SER A 104 7.30 11.15 -1.85
CA SER A 104 6.40 12.28 -1.61
C SER A 104 5.29 12.46 -2.66
N GLU A 105 5.39 11.84 -3.83
CA GLU A 105 4.35 11.89 -4.87
C GLU A 105 3.37 10.74 -4.64
N ARG A 106 2.13 11.09 -4.28
CA ARG A 106 1.12 10.09 -3.96
C ARG A 106 0.64 9.41 -5.22
N ARG A 107 0.64 8.07 -5.19
CA ARG A 107 0.35 7.23 -6.33
C ARG A 107 -1.10 7.42 -6.80
N PRO A 108 -1.35 7.42 -8.12
CA PRO A 108 -2.71 7.44 -8.62
C PRO A 108 -3.44 6.17 -8.12
N GLY A 109 -4.73 6.31 -7.79
CA GLY A 109 -5.51 5.23 -7.17
C GLY A 109 -5.36 5.10 -5.64
N THR A 110 -4.73 6.09 -5.00
CA THR A 110 -4.69 6.22 -3.54
C THR A 110 -5.92 6.97 -3.02
N ILE A 111 -6.53 6.45 -1.96
CA ILE A 111 -7.62 7.09 -1.22
C ILE A 111 -7.25 7.13 0.28
N ALA A 112 -7.65 8.19 0.97
CA ALA A 112 -7.55 8.29 2.43
C ALA A 112 -8.91 7.95 3.05
N ILE A 113 -8.92 7.02 3.99
CA ILE A 113 -10.10 6.56 4.71
C ILE A 113 -10.02 7.09 6.14
N GLU A 114 -10.94 7.98 6.50
CA GLU A 114 -11.07 8.46 7.87
C GLU A 114 -11.75 7.39 8.72
N ARG A 115 -11.05 6.90 9.74
CA ARG A 115 -11.56 5.95 10.71
C ARG A 115 -12.39 6.65 11.80
N PRO A 116 -13.54 6.09 12.17
CA PRO A 116 -14.28 6.57 13.32
C PRO A 116 -13.48 6.28 14.60
N PRO A 117 -13.51 7.18 15.59
CA PRO A 117 -12.69 7.06 16.81
C PRO A 117 -13.04 5.82 17.66
N ASP A 118 -14.28 5.32 17.56
CA ASP A 118 -14.79 4.17 18.30
C ASP A 118 -15.05 2.93 17.41
N ALA A 119 -14.49 2.90 16.20
CA ALA A 119 -14.72 1.79 15.29
C ALA A 119 -13.96 0.53 15.74
N ASP A 120 -14.66 -0.61 15.77
CA ASP A 120 -14.08 -1.94 16.00
C ASP A 120 -13.36 -2.46 14.74
N LEU A 121 -12.38 -1.69 14.28
CA LEU A 121 -11.56 -1.98 13.11
C LEU A 121 -10.20 -2.55 13.56
N PRO A 122 -9.63 -3.50 12.81
CA PRO A 122 -8.25 -3.90 13.04
C PRO A 122 -7.31 -2.69 12.87
N PRO A 123 -6.16 -2.67 13.57
CA PRO A 123 -5.17 -1.62 13.39
C PRO A 123 -4.66 -1.58 11.95
N ALA A 124 -4.29 -0.39 11.46
CA ALA A 124 -3.61 -0.27 10.18
C ALA A 124 -2.25 -0.96 10.22
N ASP A 125 -1.94 -1.73 9.18
CA ASP A 125 -0.61 -2.34 8.96
C ASP A 125 0.37 -1.34 8.34
N GLU A 126 0.39 -0.10 8.85
CA GLU A 126 1.42 0.87 8.46
C GLU A 126 2.79 0.33 8.86
N PRO A 127 3.81 0.35 7.98
CA PRO A 127 5.16 -0.02 8.32
C PRO A 127 5.58 0.80 9.52
N SER A 128 5.90 0.12 10.63
CA SER A 128 6.43 0.75 11.84
C SER A 128 7.58 1.71 11.53
N TYR A 129 8.31 1.45 10.44
CA TYR A 129 9.36 2.31 9.90
C TYR A 129 8.88 3.69 9.46
N HIS A 130 7.71 3.86 8.83
CA HIS A 130 7.22 5.18 8.44
C HIS A 130 6.71 5.98 9.64
N ALA A 131 6.08 5.32 10.60
CA ALA A 131 5.72 5.93 11.87
C ALA A 131 6.99 6.31 12.69
N GLU A 132 8.04 5.50 12.64
CA GLU A 132 9.33 5.76 13.29
C GLU A 132 10.14 6.85 12.58
N GLU A 133 10.16 6.88 11.25
CA GLU A 133 10.78 7.92 10.44
C GLU A 133 10.04 9.26 10.63
N ALA A 134 8.72 9.23 10.74
CA ALA A 134 7.93 10.42 11.08
C ALA A 134 8.24 10.92 12.49
N ARG A 135 8.38 10.02 13.47
CA ARG A 135 8.87 10.36 14.83
C ARG A 135 10.24 11.01 14.76
N GLU A 136 11.18 10.41 14.04
CA GLU A 136 12.55 10.90 13.90
C GLU A 136 12.60 12.26 13.17
N ARG A 137 11.77 12.45 12.15
CA ARG A 137 11.66 13.73 11.41
C ARG A 137 11.06 14.82 12.31
N ALA A 138 10.06 14.50 13.13
CA ALA A 138 9.49 15.41 14.11
C ALA A 138 10.51 15.78 15.21
N GLU A 139 11.25 14.80 15.73
CA GLU A 139 12.33 15.01 16.70
C GLU A 139 13.45 15.90 16.11
N ARG A 140 13.87 15.66 14.86
CA ARG A 140 14.86 16.50 14.16
C ARG A 140 14.35 17.92 13.91
N ALA A 141 13.07 18.10 13.60
CA ALA A 141 12.47 19.42 13.47
C ALA A 141 12.46 20.15 14.82
N GLN A 142 12.20 19.42 15.91
CA GLN A 142 12.23 19.93 17.27
C GLN A 142 13.65 20.38 17.68
N GLU A 143 14.68 19.56 17.44
CA GLU A 143 16.07 19.93 17.75
C GLU A 143 16.51 21.19 16.97
N ARG A 144 16.08 21.33 15.71
CA ARG A 144 16.35 22.53 14.90
C ARG A 144 15.65 23.78 15.46
N ALA A 145 14.42 23.64 15.95
CA ALA A 145 13.70 24.74 16.58
C ALA A 145 14.33 25.17 17.90
N GLU A 146 14.75 24.20 18.73
CA GLU A 146 15.44 24.44 20.00
C GLU A 146 16.81 25.12 19.78
N ARG A 147 17.60 24.67 18.80
CA ARG A 147 18.87 25.34 18.44
C ARG A 147 18.66 26.78 18.00
N LYS A 148 17.64 27.05 17.17
CA LYS A 148 17.31 28.41 16.74
C LYS A 148 16.88 29.30 17.92
N GLN A 149 16.21 28.75 18.93
CA GLN A 149 15.84 29.49 20.15
C GLN A 149 17.03 29.74 21.08
N ALA A 150 17.92 28.76 21.24
CA ALA A 150 19.15 28.93 22.01
C ALA A 150 20.10 29.96 21.37
N GLU A 151 20.16 30.00 20.04
CA GLU A 151 20.96 30.98 19.28
C GLU A 151 20.34 32.39 19.28
N ALA A 152 19.01 32.50 19.42
CA ALA A 152 18.29 33.77 19.51
C ALA A 152 18.26 34.39 20.93
N THR A 153 18.80 33.70 21.95
CA THR A 153 18.91 34.23 23.31
C THR A 153 20.27 34.92 23.47
N PRO A 154 20.35 36.26 23.55
CA PRO A 154 21.63 36.94 23.73
C PRO A 154 22.13 36.69 25.15
N ALA A 155 23.23 35.97 25.27
CA ALA A 155 24.06 36.01 26.46
C ALA A 155 24.89 37.31 26.42
N ASP A 156 24.34 38.43 26.89
CA ASP A 156 25.09 39.28 27.82
C ASP A 156 24.21 40.36 28.44
N GLY A 157 24.40 40.55 29.75
CA GLY A 157 23.91 41.73 30.44
C GLY A 157 24.88 42.88 30.19
N THR A 158 24.42 43.96 29.56
CA THR A 158 24.95 45.31 29.78
C THR A 158 23.94 46.33 29.29
N ALA A 159 23.51 47.20 30.20
CA ALA A 159 22.59 48.29 29.94
C ALA A 159 23.23 49.33 29.00
N THR A 160 22.51 49.80 27.99
CA THR A 160 22.62 51.18 27.47
C THR A 160 21.29 51.59 26.83
N ALA A 161 20.80 52.75 27.22
CA ALA A 161 19.54 53.36 26.78
C ALA A 161 19.57 53.83 25.33
N GLY A 162 18.42 53.81 24.65
CA GLY A 162 18.21 54.63 23.44
C GLY A 162 17.11 54.17 22.48
N ASN A 163 15.99 54.90 22.52
CA ASN A 163 15.00 55.16 21.48
C ASN A 163 14.00 54.09 20.99
N GLU A 164 12.75 54.58 20.98
CA GLU A 164 11.50 54.05 20.47
C GLU A 164 11.61 53.62 19.00
N THR A 165 11.15 52.41 18.64
CA THR A 165 10.48 52.07 17.37
C THR A 165 9.88 50.66 17.46
N ALA A 166 8.54 50.58 17.37
CA ALA A 166 7.69 49.44 17.03
C ALA A 166 8.07 48.04 17.56
N THR A 167 7.35 47.59 18.60
CA THR A 167 7.20 46.17 18.96
C THR A 167 6.58 45.41 17.78
N PRO A 168 7.28 44.46 17.11
CA PRO A 168 6.57 43.41 16.42
C PRO A 168 5.95 42.53 17.51
N ALA A 169 4.63 42.35 17.45
CA ALA A 169 3.93 41.46 18.37
C ALA A 169 4.70 40.13 18.45
N THR A 170 5.33 39.88 19.60
CA THR A 170 5.91 38.60 19.93
C THR A 170 4.74 37.64 20.04
N GLU A 171 4.48 36.88 18.98
CA GLU A 171 3.65 35.69 19.12
C GLU A 171 4.26 34.86 20.25
N PRO A 172 3.50 34.55 21.31
CA PRO A 172 4.03 33.82 22.43
C PRO A 172 4.46 32.44 21.94
N THR A 173 5.77 32.18 22.01
CA THR A 173 6.32 30.85 21.78
C THR A 173 5.66 29.87 22.75
N PRO A 174 4.95 28.82 22.27
CA PRO A 174 4.28 27.88 23.15
C PRO A 174 5.30 27.16 24.01
N SER A 175 4.96 27.00 25.29
CA SER A 175 5.72 26.29 26.31
C SER A 175 5.93 24.83 25.94
N SER A 176 6.91 24.16 26.57
CA SER A 176 7.23 22.75 26.31
C SER A 176 6.04 21.82 26.52
N GLU A 177 5.19 22.14 27.49
CA GLU A 177 3.98 21.39 27.82
C GLU A 177 2.91 21.58 26.74
N GLU A 178 2.62 22.82 26.34
CA GLU A 178 1.67 23.12 25.26
C GLU A 178 2.12 22.50 23.91
N ARG A 179 3.42 22.42 23.67
CA ARG A 179 3.97 21.78 22.47
C ARG A 179 3.81 20.26 22.50
N GLN A 180 3.96 19.63 23.66
CA GLN A 180 3.69 18.20 23.83
C GLN A 180 2.21 17.88 23.65
N GLU A 181 1.33 18.72 24.17
CA GLU A 181 -0.12 18.59 23.96
C GLU A 181 -0.48 18.75 22.49
N GLN A 182 0.06 19.77 21.81
CA GLN A 182 -0.12 19.95 20.36
C GLN A 182 0.38 18.75 19.55
N LEU A 183 1.53 18.18 19.90
CA LEU A 183 2.05 16.99 19.23
C LEU A 183 1.19 15.75 19.49
N ALA A 184 0.65 15.60 20.70
CA ALA A 184 -0.25 14.50 21.02
C ALA A 184 -1.60 14.64 20.28
N GLU A 185 -2.10 15.86 20.16
CA GLU A 185 -3.29 16.19 19.39
C GLU A 185 -3.07 15.95 17.89
N GLN A 186 -1.95 16.43 17.35
CA GLN A 186 -1.56 16.21 15.96
C GLN A 186 -1.35 14.71 15.66
N ARG A 187 -0.80 13.93 16.60
CA ARG A 187 -0.72 12.46 16.50
C ARG A 187 -2.10 11.81 16.42
N ARG A 188 -3.04 12.22 17.27
CA ARG A 188 -4.42 11.70 17.24
C ARG A 188 -5.14 12.03 15.94
N GLU A 189 -4.82 13.17 15.34
CA GLU A 189 -5.38 13.55 14.05
C GLU A 189 -4.81 12.71 12.90
N ILE A 190 -3.50 12.40 12.96
CA ILE A 190 -2.80 11.54 11.99
C ILE A 190 -3.31 10.09 12.04
N GLU A 191 -3.45 9.51 13.23
CA GLU A 191 -3.90 8.12 13.43
C GLU A 191 -5.33 7.85 12.88
N ARG A 192 -6.07 8.93 12.60
CA ARG A 192 -7.44 8.86 12.07
C ARG A 192 -7.50 8.50 10.60
N TYR A 193 -6.48 8.79 9.80
CA TYR A 193 -6.53 8.61 8.35
C TYR A 193 -5.65 7.44 7.90
N ASP A 194 -6.26 6.46 7.23
CA ASP A 194 -5.55 5.37 6.58
C ASP A 194 -5.45 5.59 5.08
N LEU A 195 -4.28 5.38 4.49
CA LEU A 195 -4.20 5.30 3.04
C LEU A 195 -4.50 3.90 2.55
N MET A 196 -5.24 3.84 1.46
CA MET A 196 -5.51 2.62 0.74
C MET A 196 -5.16 2.82 -0.73
N GLU A 197 -4.15 2.10 -1.20
CA GLU A 197 -3.75 2.07 -2.60
C GLU A 197 -4.55 0.98 -3.32
N THR A 198 -5.17 1.34 -4.44
CA THR A 198 -5.99 0.44 -5.22
C THR A 198 -5.50 0.34 -6.66
N ARG A 199 -5.28 -0.88 -7.14
CA ARG A 199 -4.70 -1.13 -8.46
C ARG A 199 -5.26 -2.37 -9.13
N THR A 200 -5.10 -2.46 -10.44
CA THR A 200 -5.41 -3.64 -11.25
C THR A 200 -4.12 -4.23 -11.78
N GLY A 201 -3.91 -5.53 -11.56
CA GLY A 201 -2.69 -6.21 -11.98
C GLY A 201 -2.87 -7.71 -12.22
N PRO A 202 -1.81 -8.39 -12.70
CA PRO A 202 -1.80 -9.83 -12.81
C PRO A 202 -1.84 -10.48 -11.41
N PRO A 203 -2.37 -11.71 -11.29
CA PRO A 203 -2.45 -12.38 -10.00
C PRO A 203 -1.06 -12.70 -9.45
N PRO A 204 -0.86 -12.71 -8.11
CA PRO A 204 0.43 -13.05 -7.52
C PRO A 204 0.80 -14.49 -7.86
N LEU A 205 2.09 -14.80 -7.87
CA LEU A 205 2.60 -16.14 -8.19
C LEU A 205 2.06 -17.23 -7.25
N THR A 206 1.67 -16.84 -6.03
CA THR A 206 1.06 -17.70 -5.02
C THR A 206 -0.43 -17.96 -5.23
N ALA A 207 -1.09 -17.30 -6.18
CA ALA A 207 -2.49 -17.53 -6.47
C ALA A 207 -2.73 -18.97 -6.95
N SER A 208 -3.84 -19.58 -6.52
CA SER A 208 -4.23 -20.96 -6.87
C SER A 208 -4.20 -21.21 -8.38
N SER A 209 -4.62 -20.25 -9.20
CA SER A 209 -4.57 -20.32 -10.66
C SER A 209 -3.15 -20.52 -11.21
N ASN A 210 -2.14 -19.86 -10.62
CA ASN A 210 -0.75 -20.01 -11.02
C ASN A 210 -0.18 -21.36 -10.55
N LEU A 211 -0.63 -21.87 -9.41
CA LEU A 211 -0.26 -23.19 -8.90
C LEU A 211 -0.74 -24.31 -9.85
N VAL A 212 -1.97 -24.23 -10.37
CA VAL A 212 -2.49 -25.21 -11.33
C VAL A 212 -1.68 -25.20 -12.63
N ARG A 213 -1.28 -24.01 -13.12
CA ARG A 213 -0.41 -23.88 -14.30
C ARG A 213 0.96 -24.52 -14.04
N LEU A 214 1.58 -24.23 -12.90
CA LEU A 214 2.87 -24.81 -12.51
C LEU A 214 2.80 -26.33 -12.44
N LEU A 215 1.76 -26.87 -11.78
CA LEU A 215 1.54 -28.31 -11.67
C LEU A 215 1.37 -28.94 -13.06
N SER A 216 0.58 -28.31 -13.94
CA SER A 216 0.39 -28.77 -15.32
C SER A 216 1.71 -28.83 -16.08
N VAL A 217 2.59 -27.84 -15.91
CA VAL A 217 3.91 -27.83 -16.52
C VAL A 217 4.77 -28.99 -16.01
N VAL A 218 4.83 -29.20 -14.69
CA VAL A 218 5.60 -30.29 -14.09
C VAL A 218 5.11 -31.66 -14.58
N VAL A 219 3.79 -31.89 -14.56
CA VAL A 219 3.20 -33.15 -15.05
C VAL A 219 3.43 -33.31 -16.55
N GLY A 220 3.34 -32.23 -17.33
CA GLY A 220 3.61 -32.24 -18.77
C GLY A 220 5.04 -32.66 -19.09
N VAL A 221 6.04 -32.06 -18.40
CA VAL A 221 7.45 -32.42 -18.54
C VAL A 221 7.69 -33.89 -18.17
N LEU A 222 7.12 -34.36 -17.07
CA LEU A 222 7.22 -35.76 -16.64
C LEU A 222 6.60 -36.72 -17.67
N ALA A 223 5.43 -36.39 -18.21
CA ALA A 223 4.73 -37.21 -19.21
C ALA A 223 5.53 -37.31 -20.52
N ILE A 224 6.14 -36.20 -20.97
CA ILE A 224 7.04 -36.20 -22.13
C ILE A 224 8.29 -37.04 -21.85
N GLY A 225 8.92 -36.85 -20.68
CA GLY A 225 10.12 -37.59 -20.30
C GLY A 225 9.89 -39.10 -20.23
N VAL A 226 8.84 -39.53 -19.53
CA VAL A 226 8.47 -40.95 -19.40
C VAL A 226 7.99 -41.52 -20.74
N GLY A 227 7.15 -40.79 -21.48
CA GLY A 227 6.66 -41.21 -22.78
C GLY A 227 7.77 -41.35 -23.82
N GLY A 228 8.74 -40.41 -23.82
CA GLY A 228 9.94 -40.47 -24.64
C GLY A 228 10.83 -41.65 -24.26
N TYR A 229 11.07 -41.86 -22.96
CA TYR A 229 11.84 -43.01 -22.46
C TYR A 229 11.23 -44.35 -22.88
N LEU A 230 9.91 -44.52 -22.70
CA LEU A 230 9.19 -45.73 -23.09
C LEU A 230 9.18 -45.96 -24.61
N THR A 231 9.23 -44.89 -25.41
CA THR A 231 9.36 -45.00 -26.88
C THR A 231 10.78 -45.39 -27.31
N SER A 232 11.78 -45.04 -26.51
CA SER A 232 13.20 -45.34 -26.80
C SER A 232 13.64 -46.74 -26.36
N ARG A 233 12.84 -47.44 -25.54
CA ARG A 233 13.11 -48.82 -25.14
C ARG A 233 12.88 -49.77 -26.33
N PRO A 234 13.86 -50.63 -26.68
CA PRO A 234 13.75 -51.59 -27.77
C PRO A 234 12.75 -52.72 -27.49
#